data_AF-A0A7S1WJA1-F1
#
_entry.id   AF-A0A7S1WJA1-F1
#
_cell.length_a   1.000
_cell.length_b   1.000
_cell.length_c   1.000
_cell.angle_alpha   90.00
_cell.angle_beta   90.00
_cell.angle_gamma   90.00
#
_symmetry.space_group_name_H-M   'P 1'
#
loop_
_entity.id
_entity.type
_entity.pdbx_description
1 polymer ?
#
loop_
_entity_poly.entity_id
_entity_poly.type
_entity_poly.pdbx_seq_one_letter_code
_entity_poly.pdbx_strand_id
1 'polypeptide(L)'
;PQYEVALQQWMGHFYRMMKTKQDPLLTSCCSLAKRIGIEPFLDWGKATADQQTWWNDVDCNNAVGANTKEEPHGIPNCQTMNMITSLVPKELIKSPLELYSKDSACTAEDRESINSTFLGETEPESMPIECMPSKIVDAGQVRWETFSTCVRRIFGVSKDCSNCYTGFLNEIGGDASEKHSGCMISCYGLEACPSLRYCTKTASWCGKCIQPALNSYHKCVGGPVQNQLNLEDVMRKIVHVWGSIY
;
A
#
# COMPACT_ATOMS: atom_id res chain seq x y z
N PRO A 1 14.66 -3.89 19.79
CA PRO A 1 14.26 -5.18 19.17
C PRO A 1 12.90 -5.14 18.45
N GLN A 2 11.79 -4.88 19.13
CA GLN A 2 10.45 -4.89 18.49
C GLN A 2 10.31 -3.83 17.38
N TYR A 3 10.80 -2.61 17.61
CA TYR A 3 10.79 -1.55 16.60
C TYR A 3 11.64 -1.89 15.36
N GLU A 4 12.80 -2.53 15.55
CA GLU A 4 13.65 -2.96 14.43
C GLU A 4 12.97 -4.02 13.57
N VAL A 5 12.32 -5.01 14.20
CA VAL A 5 11.54 -6.03 13.48
C VAL A 5 10.38 -5.39 12.73
N ALA A 6 9.65 -4.46 13.36
CA ALA A 6 8.56 -3.73 12.71
C ALA A 6 9.05 -2.94 11.50
N LEU A 7 10.22 -2.29 11.60
CA LEU A 7 10.81 -1.49 10.53
C LEU A 7 11.35 -2.37 9.38
N GLN A 8 11.94 -3.52 9.68
CA GLN A 8 12.34 -4.52 8.68
C GLN A 8 11.13 -5.10 7.95
N GLN A 9 10.07 -5.47 8.68
CA GLN A 9 8.83 -5.92 8.07
C GLN A 9 8.20 -4.82 7.22
N TRP A 10 8.11 -3.58 7.74
CA TRP A 10 7.62 -2.44 6.99
C TRP A 10 8.39 -2.23 5.70
N MET A 11 9.72 -2.28 5.73
CA MET A 11 10.55 -2.19 4.53
C MET A 11 10.26 -3.32 3.54
N GLY A 12 10.13 -4.55 4.03
CA GLY A 12 9.73 -5.70 3.21
C GLY A 12 8.33 -5.53 2.59
N HIS A 13 7.37 -5.04 3.37
CA HIS A 13 6.01 -4.74 2.91
C HIS A 13 5.98 -3.55 1.97
N PHE A 14 6.86 -2.56 2.13
CA PHE A 14 7.01 -1.43 1.23
C PHE A 14 7.60 -1.88 -0.11
N TYR A 15 8.64 -2.72 -0.11
CA TYR A 15 9.10 -3.37 -1.33
C TYR A 15 8.00 -4.20 -1.99
N ARG A 16 7.19 -4.91 -1.20
CA ARG A 16 6.00 -5.57 -1.74
C ARG A 16 5.05 -4.53 -2.30
N MET A 17 4.66 -3.44 -1.64
CA MET A 17 3.79 -2.41 -2.23
C MET A 17 4.36 -1.86 -3.54
N MET A 18 5.67 -1.63 -3.58
CA MET A 18 6.42 -1.19 -4.76
C MET A 18 6.58 -2.24 -5.85
N LYS A 19 6.24 -3.51 -5.61
CA LYS A 19 6.34 -4.60 -6.59
C LYS A 19 5.04 -5.36 -6.81
N THR A 20 4.05 -5.15 -5.94
CA THR A 20 2.77 -5.83 -5.98
C THR A 20 2.06 -5.23 -7.17
N LYS A 21 1.99 -6.03 -8.23
CA LYS A 21 1.02 -5.79 -9.29
C LYS A 21 -0.33 -5.66 -8.60
N GLN A 22 -1.10 -4.60 -8.89
CA GLN A 22 -2.53 -4.67 -8.60
C GLN A 22 -3.00 -6.00 -9.14
N ASP A 23 -3.57 -6.85 -8.29
CA ASP A 23 -4.13 -8.11 -8.74
C ASP A 23 -5.35 -7.75 -9.60
N PRO A 24 -5.23 -7.79 -10.95
CA PRO A 24 -6.28 -7.26 -11.81
C PRO A 24 -7.53 -8.12 -11.67
N LEU A 25 -7.36 -9.39 -11.30
CA LEU A 25 -8.43 -10.31 -10.99
C LEU A 25 -9.14 -9.88 -9.71
N LEU A 26 -8.43 -9.69 -8.59
CA LEU A 26 -9.03 -9.19 -7.34
C LEU A 26 -9.78 -7.87 -7.55
N THR A 27 -9.17 -6.91 -8.25
CA THR A 27 -9.81 -5.61 -8.56
C THR A 27 -11.09 -5.80 -9.38
N SER A 28 -11.05 -6.67 -10.39
CA SER A 28 -12.21 -6.94 -11.24
C SER A 28 -13.32 -7.65 -10.46
N CYS A 29 -12.98 -8.65 -9.65
CA CYS A 29 -13.92 -9.37 -8.79
C CYS A 29 -14.56 -8.42 -7.76
N CYS A 30 -13.77 -7.64 -7.03
CA CYS A 30 -14.29 -6.67 -6.07
C CYS A 30 -15.16 -5.60 -6.72
N SER A 31 -14.78 -5.09 -7.89
CA SER A 31 -15.55 -4.08 -8.61
C SER A 31 -16.88 -4.62 -9.12
N LEU A 32 -16.88 -5.85 -9.65
CA LEU A 32 -18.11 -6.52 -10.07
C LEU A 32 -19.01 -6.77 -8.86
N ALA A 33 -18.50 -7.39 -7.80
CA ALA A 33 -19.27 -7.67 -6.60
C ALA A 33 -19.90 -6.42 -5.99
N LYS A 34 -19.15 -5.32 -5.88
CA LYS A 34 -19.66 -4.04 -5.37
C LYS A 34 -20.75 -3.44 -6.26
N ARG A 35 -20.59 -3.54 -7.59
CA ARG A 35 -21.52 -2.94 -8.55
C ARG A 35 -22.88 -3.65 -8.59
N ILE A 36 -22.87 -4.99 -8.48
CA ILE A 36 -24.09 -5.80 -8.63
C ILE A 36 -24.54 -6.53 -7.36
N GLY A 37 -23.80 -6.40 -6.26
CA GLY A 37 -24.16 -6.98 -4.96
C GLY A 37 -23.92 -8.48 -4.88
N ILE A 38 -22.80 -8.99 -5.40
CA ILE A 38 -22.44 -10.40 -5.23
C ILE A 38 -21.94 -10.61 -3.80
N GLU A 39 -22.53 -11.60 -3.12
CA GLU A 39 -22.08 -12.18 -1.86
C GLU A 39 -21.73 -13.65 -2.13
N PRO A 40 -20.43 -13.99 -2.24
CA PRO A 40 -19.95 -15.34 -2.48
C PRO A 40 -20.70 -16.41 -1.68
N PHE A 41 -21.19 -17.42 -2.38
CA PHE A 41 -21.95 -18.54 -1.83
C PHE A 41 -23.31 -18.20 -1.16
N LEU A 42 -23.66 -16.92 -1.05
CA LEU A 42 -24.93 -16.44 -0.48
C LEU A 42 -25.90 -15.97 -1.56
N ASP A 43 -25.50 -14.94 -2.31
CA ASP A 43 -26.35 -14.24 -3.25
C ASP A 43 -25.55 -13.76 -4.45
N TRP A 44 -26.11 -13.96 -5.64
CA TRP A 44 -25.55 -13.41 -6.88
C TRP A 44 -25.96 -11.95 -7.10
N GLY A 45 -26.86 -11.42 -6.27
CA GLY A 45 -27.41 -10.08 -6.39
C GLY A 45 -28.03 -9.87 -7.77
N LYS A 46 -27.52 -8.87 -8.49
CA LYS A 46 -27.97 -8.52 -9.85
C LYS A 46 -27.11 -9.17 -10.96
N ALA A 47 -26.34 -10.22 -10.66
CA ALA A 47 -25.50 -10.87 -11.66
C ALA A 47 -26.33 -11.56 -12.75
N THR A 48 -26.02 -11.24 -14.00
CA THR A 48 -26.49 -12.02 -15.17
C THR A 48 -25.81 -13.39 -15.24
N ALA A 49 -26.37 -14.33 -16.00
CA ALA A 49 -25.79 -15.65 -16.18
C ALA A 49 -24.33 -15.58 -16.66
N ASP A 50 -24.03 -14.72 -17.65
CA ASP A 50 -22.67 -14.53 -18.17
C ASP A 50 -21.69 -14.02 -17.08
N GLN A 51 -22.16 -13.15 -16.19
CA GLN A 51 -21.34 -12.65 -15.07
C GLN A 51 -21.10 -13.72 -14.00
N GLN A 52 -22.07 -14.58 -13.74
CA GLN A 52 -21.90 -15.73 -12.83
C GLN A 52 -20.91 -16.72 -13.42
N THR A 53 -21.03 -17.03 -14.71
CA THR A 53 -20.07 -17.88 -15.43
C THR A 53 -18.67 -17.28 -15.36
N TRP A 54 -18.50 -16.01 -15.74
CA TRP A 54 -17.21 -15.34 -15.65
C TRP A 54 -16.64 -15.37 -14.23
N TRP A 55 -17.44 -15.04 -13.21
CA TRP A 55 -17.02 -15.05 -11.80
C TRP A 55 -16.44 -16.40 -11.37
N ASN A 56 -17.08 -17.50 -11.78
CA ASN A 56 -16.64 -18.86 -11.47
C ASN A 56 -15.41 -19.24 -12.31
N ASP A 57 -15.39 -18.90 -13.60
CA ASP A 57 -14.29 -19.25 -14.52
C ASP A 57 -12.95 -18.62 -14.10
N VAL A 58 -13.00 -17.40 -13.55
CA VAL A 58 -11.78 -16.72 -13.06
C VAL A 58 -11.56 -16.90 -11.55
N ASP A 59 -12.32 -17.79 -10.91
CA ASP A 59 -12.19 -18.14 -9.50
C ASP A 59 -12.26 -16.94 -8.53
N CYS A 60 -13.23 -16.05 -8.76
CA CYS A 60 -13.36 -14.83 -7.97
C CYS A 60 -13.63 -15.11 -6.48
N ASN A 61 -14.18 -16.27 -6.11
CA ASN A 61 -14.39 -16.65 -4.70
C ASN A 61 -13.05 -16.71 -3.95
N ASN A 62 -12.07 -17.41 -4.50
CA ASN A 62 -10.73 -17.47 -3.91
C ASN A 62 -10.03 -16.11 -3.99
N ALA A 63 -10.17 -15.37 -5.10
CA ALA A 63 -9.58 -14.05 -5.24
C ALA A 63 -10.05 -13.10 -4.11
N VAL A 64 -11.35 -13.02 -3.85
CA VAL A 64 -11.91 -12.16 -2.79
C VAL A 64 -11.76 -12.74 -1.37
N GLY A 65 -11.13 -13.91 -1.23
CA GLY A 65 -10.88 -14.57 0.04
C GLY A 65 -12.10 -15.29 0.64
N ALA A 66 -13.13 -15.55 -0.17
CA ALA A 66 -14.28 -16.36 0.20
C ALA A 66 -13.99 -17.83 -0.16
N ASN A 67 -13.22 -18.50 0.70
CA ASN A 67 -12.60 -19.79 0.35
C ASN A 67 -13.49 -21.01 0.67
N THR A 68 -14.58 -20.85 1.41
CA THR A 68 -15.44 -21.95 1.89
C THR A 68 -16.92 -21.60 1.76
N LYS A 69 -17.75 -22.61 1.44
CA LYS A 69 -19.21 -22.47 1.36
C LYS A 69 -19.87 -22.57 2.73
N GLU A 70 -19.20 -23.24 3.65
CA GLU A 70 -19.67 -23.55 5.00
C GLU A 70 -19.65 -22.32 5.91
N GLU A 71 -18.82 -21.34 5.56
CA GLU A 71 -18.80 -20.02 6.17
C GLU A 71 -19.06 -18.99 5.07
N PRO A 72 -20.33 -18.74 4.73
CA PRO A 72 -20.66 -17.69 3.79
C PRO A 72 -20.22 -16.34 4.37
N HIS A 73 -19.06 -15.89 3.93
CA HIS A 73 -18.56 -14.54 4.16
C HIS A 73 -19.04 -13.66 3.02
N GLY A 74 -19.12 -12.34 3.24
CA GLY A 74 -19.36 -11.40 2.14
C GLY A 74 -18.18 -11.42 1.14
N ILE A 75 -17.61 -10.26 0.85
CA ILE A 75 -16.39 -10.17 0.05
C ILE A 75 -15.24 -9.73 0.96
N PRO A 76 -14.62 -10.62 1.78
CA PRO A 76 -13.72 -10.25 2.87
C PRO A 76 -12.63 -9.27 2.41
N ASN A 77 -11.90 -9.64 1.37
CA ASN A 77 -10.80 -8.83 0.86
C ASN A 77 -11.27 -7.52 0.22
N CYS A 78 -12.53 -7.44 -0.20
CA CYS A 78 -13.12 -6.21 -0.74
C CYS A 78 -13.69 -5.31 0.37
N GLN A 79 -14.10 -5.87 1.51
CA GLN A 79 -14.66 -5.13 2.65
C GLN A 79 -13.58 -4.57 3.57
N THR A 80 -12.48 -5.29 3.79
CA THR A 80 -11.35 -4.77 4.61
C THR A 80 -10.78 -3.47 4.03
N MET A 81 -10.81 -3.33 2.71
CA MET A 81 -10.40 -2.11 1.98
C MET A 81 -11.28 -0.89 2.33
N ASN A 82 -12.61 -1.07 2.31
CA ASN A 82 -13.54 0.03 2.58
C ASN A 82 -13.63 0.41 4.07
N MET A 83 -13.40 -0.52 5.00
CA MET A 83 -13.58 -0.23 6.43
C MET A 83 -12.56 0.80 6.91
N ILE A 84 -11.26 0.58 6.69
CA ILE A 84 -10.21 1.50 7.18
C ILE A 84 -10.35 2.88 6.53
N THR A 85 -10.63 2.95 5.23
CA THR A 85 -10.81 4.23 4.52
C THR A 85 -12.08 4.95 4.90
N SER A 86 -13.17 4.24 5.16
CA SER A 86 -14.41 4.86 5.65
C SER A 86 -14.25 5.54 7.01
N LEU A 87 -13.24 5.12 7.78
CA LEU A 87 -12.89 5.71 9.08
C LEU A 87 -11.98 6.94 8.93
N VAL A 88 -11.37 7.15 7.76
CA VAL A 88 -10.56 8.33 7.48
C VAL A 88 -11.48 9.47 7.02
N PRO A 89 -11.38 10.66 7.64
CA PRO A 89 -12.12 11.83 7.17
C PRO A 89 -11.80 12.14 5.70
N LYS A 90 -12.84 12.29 4.86
CA LYS A 90 -12.69 12.47 3.41
C LYS A 90 -11.86 13.69 3.04
N GLU A 91 -11.88 14.74 3.87
CA GLU A 91 -11.09 15.95 3.71
C GLU A 91 -9.57 15.73 3.80
N LEU A 92 -9.13 14.60 4.36
CA LEU A 92 -7.72 14.22 4.34
C LEU A 92 -7.34 13.57 3.01
N ILE A 93 -8.28 12.93 2.32
CA ILE A 93 -8.01 12.20 1.08
C ILE A 93 -7.98 13.21 -0.07
N LYS A 94 -6.77 13.59 -0.49
CA LYS A 94 -6.56 14.41 -1.69
C LYS A 94 -6.41 13.52 -2.91
N SER A 95 -7.00 13.94 -4.02
CA SER A 95 -6.79 13.25 -5.29
C SER A 95 -5.32 13.42 -5.71
N PRO A 96 -4.61 12.37 -6.11
CA PRO A 96 -3.22 12.51 -6.54
C PRO A 96 -3.04 13.47 -7.71
N LEU A 97 -4.04 13.57 -8.60
CA LEU A 97 -4.07 14.51 -9.71
C LEU A 97 -3.96 15.98 -9.27
N GLU A 98 -4.48 16.31 -8.07
CA GLU A 98 -4.43 17.65 -7.49
C GLU A 98 -3.05 18.00 -6.92
N LEU A 99 -2.15 17.02 -6.80
CA LEU A 99 -0.87 17.12 -6.12
C LEU A 99 0.33 17.15 -7.07
N TYR A 100 0.12 17.03 -8.37
CA TYR A 100 1.22 17.03 -9.33
C TYR A 100 1.84 18.42 -9.46
N SER A 101 3.17 18.45 -9.38
CA SER A 101 3.98 19.67 -9.53
C SER A 101 4.72 19.64 -10.86
N LYS A 102 4.90 20.82 -11.46
CA LYS A 102 5.82 20.97 -12.61
C LYS A 102 7.29 20.84 -12.19
N ASP A 103 7.59 21.13 -10.93
CA ASP A 103 8.93 21.05 -10.34
C ASP A 103 9.17 19.66 -9.71
N SER A 104 8.93 18.60 -10.47
CA SER A 104 9.07 17.22 -9.98
C SER A 104 10.51 16.73 -10.03
N ALA A 105 10.90 15.90 -9.06
CA ALA A 105 12.21 15.26 -9.03
C ALA A 105 12.32 14.11 -10.04
N CYS A 106 11.21 13.42 -10.34
CA CYS A 106 11.18 12.38 -11.37
C CYS A 106 10.99 12.99 -12.78
N THR A 107 11.76 12.52 -13.75
CA THR A 107 11.55 12.87 -15.17
C THR A 107 10.37 12.10 -15.78
N ALA A 108 10.05 12.37 -17.04
CA ALA A 108 9.08 11.56 -17.77
C ALA A 108 9.59 10.12 -17.97
N GLU A 109 10.88 9.94 -18.28
CA GLU A 109 11.48 8.61 -18.41
C GLU A 109 11.47 7.86 -17.07
N ASP A 110 11.72 8.55 -15.95
CA ASP A 110 11.62 7.91 -14.62
C ASP A 110 10.21 7.34 -14.37
N ARG A 111 9.17 8.13 -14.68
CA ARG A 111 7.77 7.70 -14.50
C ARG A 111 7.40 6.55 -15.44
N GLU A 112 7.89 6.55 -16.67
CA GLU A 112 7.71 5.45 -17.61
C GLU A 112 8.39 4.18 -17.09
N SER A 113 9.64 4.28 -16.64
CA SER A 113 10.39 3.14 -16.09
C SER A 113 9.71 2.54 -14.86
N ILE A 114 9.21 3.40 -13.95
CA ILE A 114 8.35 2.98 -12.83
C ILE A 114 7.17 2.14 -13.36
N ASN A 115 6.42 2.66 -14.33
CA ASN A 115 5.25 1.97 -14.89
C ASN A 115 5.62 0.63 -15.53
N SER A 116 6.69 0.57 -16.33
CA SER A 116 7.13 -0.66 -16.98
C SER A 116 7.57 -1.73 -15.97
N THR A 117 8.23 -1.34 -14.87
CA THR A 117 8.50 -2.26 -13.74
C THR A 117 7.20 -2.81 -13.16
N PHE A 118 6.19 -1.97 -12.96
CA PHE A 118 4.89 -2.40 -12.39
C PHE A 118 4.10 -3.32 -13.32
N LEU A 119 4.10 -3.02 -14.62
CA LEU A 119 3.43 -3.85 -15.62
C LEU A 119 4.18 -5.17 -15.84
N GLY A 120 5.45 -5.24 -15.44
CA GLY A 120 6.33 -6.39 -15.67
C GLY A 120 6.83 -6.46 -17.11
N GLU A 121 6.87 -5.32 -17.79
CA GLU A 121 7.50 -5.16 -19.10
C GLU A 121 9.02 -5.21 -18.98
N THR A 122 9.54 -4.78 -17.84
CA THR A 122 10.94 -4.92 -17.46
C THR A 122 11.05 -6.01 -16.40
N GLU A 123 11.76 -7.10 -16.69
CA GLU A 123 12.12 -8.06 -15.65
C GLU A 123 13.01 -7.34 -14.62
N PRO A 124 12.57 -7.22 -13.36
CA PRO A 124 13.40 -6.59 -12.35
C PRO A 124 14.65 -7.44 -12.18
N GLU A 125 15.83 -6.81 -12.22
CA GLU A 125 17.07 -7.49 -11.84
C GLU A 125 16.87 -8.20 -10.49
N SER A 126 17.46 -9.39 -10.36
CA SER A 126 17.44 -10.12 -9.09
C SER A 126 17.86 -9.18 -7.97
N MET A 127 16.98 -9.01 -6.98
CA MET A 127 17.19 -8.02 -5.93
C MET A 127 18.54 -8.30 -5.24
N PRO A 128 19.48 -7.34 -5.26
CA PRO A 128 20.78 -7.52 -4.63
C PRO A 128 20.64 -7.83 -3.13
N ILE A 129 21.59 -8.56 -2.55
CA ILE A 129 21.56 -8.95 -1.13
C ILE A 129 21.54 -7.71 -0.23
N GLU A 130 22.22 -6.62 -0.62
CA GLU A 130 22.21 -5.34 0.08
C GLU A 130 20.82 -4.68 0.15
N CYS A 131 19.89 -5.09 -0.71
CA CYS A 131 18.51 -4.60 -0.75
C CYS A 131 17.55 -5.42 0.10
N MET A 132 18.04 -6.47 0.77
CA MET A 132 17.23 -7.20 1.75
C MET A 132 16.90 -6.29 2.95
N PRO A 133 15.66 -6.35 3.50
CA PRO A 133 15.27 -5.51 4.62
C PRO A 133 16.22 -5.56 5.83
N SER A 134 16.78 -6.73 6.14
CA SER A 134 17.76 -6.93 7.22
C SER A 134 19.14 -6.32 6.96
N LYS A 135 19.42 -5.88 5.72
CA LYS A 135 20.64 -5.16 5.35
C LYS A 135 20.42 -3.65 5.25
N ILE A 136 19.18 -3.23 5.07
CA ILE A 136 18.77 -1.83 5.05
C ILE A 136 18.51 -1.31 6.46
N VAL A 137 17.90 -2.13 7.31
CA VAL A 137 17.61 -1.79 8.70
C VAL A 137 18.52 -2.59 9.60
N ASP A 138 19.41 -1.90 10.31
CA ASP A 138 20.44 -2.49 11.16
C ASP A 138 20.47 -1.74 12.50
N ALA A 139 20.38 -2.48 13.61
CA ALA A 139 20.32 -1.93 14.97
C ALA A 139 19.23 -0.84 15.14
N GLY A 140 18.11 -0.99 14.44
CA GLY A 140 16.99 -0.03 14.47
C GLY A 140 17.20 1.26 13.67
N GLN A 141 18.33 1.39 12.95
CA GLN A 141 18.59 2.50 12.04
C GLN A 141 18.39 2.09 10.58
N VAL A 142 17.85 3.00 9.77
CA VAL A 142 17.70 2.77 8.32
C VAL A 142 18.90 3.34 7.58
N ARG A 143 19.52 2.52 6.73
CA ARG A 143 20.58 2.93 5.80
C ARG A 143 19.94 3.56 4.56
N TRP A 144 19.53 4.82 4.67
CA TRP A 144 18.76 5.53 3.64
C TRP A 144 19.45 5.59 2.26
N GLU A 145 20.78 5.72 2.21
CA GLU A 145 21.53 5.70 0.95
C GLU A 145 21.51 4.31 0.29
N THR A 146 21.61 3.24 1.08
CA THR A 146 21.44 1.87 0.58
C THR A 146 20.03 1.67 0.04
N PHE A 147 19.02 2.12 0.78
CA PHE A 147 17.63 2.05 0.34
C PHE A 147 17.38 2.82 -0.97
N SER A 148 17.85 4.07 -1.07
CA SER A 148 17.73 4.88 -2.28
C SER A 148 18.40 4.19 -3.48
N THR A 149 19.59 3.61 -3.27
CA THR A 149 20.29 2.82 -4.31
C THR A 149 19.47 1.61 -4.76
N CYS A 150 18.82 0.91 -3.84
CA CYS A 150 17.95 -0.22 -4.15
C CYS A 150 16.71 0.20 -4.94
N VAL A 151 16.05 1.30 -4.57
CA VAL A 151 14.91 1.85 -5.31
C VAL A 151 15.32 2.21 -6.75
N ARG A 152 16.48 2.85 -6.94
CA ARG A 152 17.01 3.18 -8.27
C ARG A 152 17.18 1.95 -9.14
N ARG A 153 17.77 0.88 -8.59
CA ARG A 153 17.98 -0.37 -9.32
C ARG A 153 16.67 -1.08 -9.64
N ILE A 154 15.72 -1.11 -8.69
CA ILE A 154 14.43 -1.78 -8.89
C ILE A 154 13.63 -1.12 -10.01
N PHE A 155 13.57 0.21 -10.03
CA PHE A 155 12.75 0.95 -10.99
C PHE A 155 13.51 1.49 -12.19
N GLY A 156 14.84 1.37 -12.24
CA GLY A 156 15.65 1.99 -13.30
C GLY A 156 15.58 3.53 -13.30
N VAL A 157 15.41 4.16 -12.12
CA VAL A 157 15.18 5.61 -12.01
C VAL A 157 16.42 6.41 -11.58
N SER A 158 16.35 7.73 -11.81
CA SER A 158 17.30 8.73 -11.36
C SER A 158 17.44 8.77 -9.83
N LYS A 159 18.56 9.35 -9.36
CA LYS A 159 18.80 9.54 -7.92
C LYS A 159 17.76 10.47 -7.29
N ASP A 160 17.37 11.51 -8.00
CA ASP A 160 16.42 12.48 -7.49
C ASP A 160 15.02 11.86 -7.37
N CYS A 161 14.62 11.04 -8.35
CA CYS A 161 13.37 10.31 -8.29
C CYS A 161 13.34 9.26 -7.16
N SER A 162 14.43 8.50 -6.95
CA SER A 162 14.47 7.52 -5.85
C SER A 162 14.39 8.16 -4.47
N ASN A 163 14.86 9.39 -4.32
CA ASN A 163 14.74 10.15 -3.08
C ASN A 163 13.28 10.47 -2.73
N CYS A 164 12.34 10.48 -3.69
CA CYS A 164 10.91 10.59 -3.37
C CYS A 164 10.42 9.43 -2.49
N TYR A 165 10.85 8.20 -2.80
CA TYR A 165 10.48 7.01 -2.02
C TYR A 165 11.18 6.98 -0.66
N THR A 166 12.46 7.34 -0.63
CA THR A 166 13.25 7.44 0.61
C THR A 166 12.67 8.49 1.55
N GLY A 167 12.35 9.68 1.03
CA GLY A 167 11.72 10.75 1.81
C GLY A 167 10.37 10.33 2.38
N PHE A 168 9.52 9.71 1.56
CA PHE A 168 8.25 9.15 2.02
C PHE A 168 8.45 8.16 3.16
N LEU A 169 9.32 7.15 2.98
CA LEU A 169 9.55 6.15 4.02
C LEU A 169 10.16 6.73 5.28
N ASN A 170 11.03 7.73 5.17
CA ASN A 170 11.63 8.40 6.32
C ASN A 170 10.57 9.14 7.14
N GLU A 171 9.65 9.86 6.49
CA GLU A 171 8.55 10.55 7.17
C GLU A 171 7.58 9.56 7.86
N ILE A 172 7.32 8.40 7.24
CA ILE A 172 6.40 7.39 7.80
C ILE A 172 7.06 6.55 8.90
N GLY A 173 8.28 6.10 8.68
CA GLY A 173 8.98 5.21 9.59
C GLY A 173 9.58 5.92 10.80
N GLY A 174 9.96 7.19 10.61
CA GLY A 174 10.74 7.96 11.57
C GLY A 174 12.20 7.48 11.65
N ASP A 175 12.96 8.14 12.51
CA ASP A 175 14.32 7.74 12.87
C ASP A 175 14.34 7.38 14.35
N ALA A 176 14.83 6.17 14.69
CA ALA A 176 14.97 5.73 16.08
C ALA A 176 15.89 6.65 16.91
N SER A 177 16.78 7.39 16.25
CA SER A 177 17.74 8.30 16.88
C SER A 177 17.22 9.72 17.08
N GLU A 178 16.17 10.12 16.36
CA GLU A 178 15.57 11.46 16.49
C GLU A 178 14.28 11.43 17.32
N LYS A 179 13.91 12.56 17.94
CA LYS A 179 12.63 12.72 18.67
C LYS A 179 11.40 12.64 17.75
N HIS A 180 11.57 12.31 16.48
CA HIS A 180 10.49 12.19 15.50
C HIS A 180 10.01 10.75 15.44
N SER A 181 9.02 10.44 16.28
CA SER A 181 8.22 9.24 16.12
C SER A 181 7.46 9.35 14.79
N GLY A 182 7.87 8.58 13.78
CA GLY A 182 7.18 8.53 12.48
C GLY A 182 5.71 8.12 12.62
N CYS A 183 4.99 8.13 11.51
CA CYS A 183 3.57 7.82 11.49
C CYS A 183 3.20 6.39 11.89
N MET A 184 4.12 5.42 11.78
CA MET A 184 3.85 4.03 12.16
C MET A 184 3.31 3.88 13.60
N ILE A 185 3.84 4.65 14.55
CA ILE A 185 3.40 4.60 15.96
C ILE A 185 1.96 5.12 16.12
N SER A 186 1.61 6.18 15.38
CA SER A 186 0.26 6.76 15.41
C SER A 186 -0.80 5.82 14.81
N CYS A 187 -0.37 4.88 13.97
CA CYS A 187 -1.23 3.91 13.31
C CYS A 187 -1.36 2.59 14.07
N TYR A 188 -0.52 2.34 15.07
CA TYR A 188 -0.48 1.08 15.83
C TYR A 188 -1.85 0.68 16.40
N GLY A 189 -2.60 1.64 16.97
CA GLY A 189 -3.89 1.36 17.59
C GLY A 189 -4.99 0.87 16.64
N LEU A 190 -4.77 0.88 15.33
CA LEU A 190 -5.74 0.37 14.34
C LEU A 190 -5.82 -1.15 14.30
N GLU A 191 -4.80 -1.86 14.80
CA GLU A 191 -4.80 -3.32 14.85
C GLU A 191 -5.82 -3.84 15.87
N ALA A 192 -5.74 -3.35 17.11
CA ALA A 192 -6.57 -3.85 18.21
C ALA A 192 -8.01 -3.33 18.17
N CYS A 193 -8.23 -2.16 17.57
CA CYS A 193 -9.52 -1.58 17.22
C CYS A 193 -10.72 -1.93 18.15
N PRO A 194 -10.65 -1.65 19.47
CA PRO A 194 -11.61 -2.17 20.47
C PRO A 194 -13.03 -1.61 20.36
N SER A 195 -13.24 -0.55 19.59
CA SER A 195 -14.56 0.01 19.30
C SER A 195 -14.51 0.89 18.05
N LEU A 196 -15.65 1.06 17.37
CA LEU A 196 -15.77 1.91 16.19
C LEU A 196 -15.31 3.36 16.45
N ARG A 197 -15.65 3.92 17.62
CA ARG A 197 -15.24 5.28 18.01
C ARG A 197 -13.73 5.38 18.17
N TYR A 198 -13.10 4.38 18.77
CA TYR A 198 -11.65 4.33 18.92
C TYR A 198 -10.98 4.18 17.54
N CYS A 199 -11.45 3.25 16.72
CA CYS A 199 -10.95 3.03 15.36
C CYS A 199 -11.01 4.30 14.51
N THR A 200 -12.14 5.01 14.53
CA THR A 200 -12.32 6.26 13.78
C THR A 200 -11.32 7.32 14.24
N LYS A 201 -11.12 7.44 15.56
CA LYS A 201 -10.17 8.40 16.13
C LYS A 201 -8.73 8.06 15.75
N THR A 202 -8.33 6.80 15.88
CA THR A 202 -6.98 6.34 15.52
C THR A 202 -6.74 6.41 14.01
N ALA A 203 -7.73 6.06 13.18
CA ALA A 203 -7.67 6.20 11.72
C ALA A 203 -7.47 7.66 11.31
N SER A 204 -8.21 8.58 11.95
CA SER A 204 -8.05 10.01 11.73
C SER A 204 -6.64 10.50 12.11
N TRP A 205 -6.11 10.07 13.25
CA TRP A 205 -4.75 10.44 13.68
C TRP A 205 -3.67 9.88 12.76
N CYS A 206 -3.76 8.59 12.43
CA CYS A 206 -2.89 7.92 11.48
C CYS A 206 -2.93 8.62 10.11
N GLY A 207 -4.13 8.88 9.58
CA GLY A 207 -4.32 9.59 8.32
C GLY A 207 -3.75 11.01 8.31
N LYS A 208 -3.95 11.77 9.40
CA LYS A 208 -3.35 13.12 9.55
C LYS A 208 -1.83 13.10 9.55
N CYS A 209 -1.21 12.01 10.02
CA CYS A 209 0.24 11.85 9.98
C CYS A 209 0.72 11.43 8.59
N ILE A 210 0.09 10.42 7.97
CA ILE A 210 0.55 9.85 6.68
C ILE A 210 0.31 10.82 5.52
N GLN A 211 -0.83 11.53 5.51
CA GLN A 211 -1.24 12.29 4.34
C GLN A 211 -0.23 13.39 3.92
N PRO A 212 0.38 14.17 4.83
CA PRO A 212 1.45 15.09 4.46
C PRO A 212 2.61 14.40 3.71
N ALA A 213 3.10 13.27 4.21
CA ALA A 213 4.18 12.52 3.57
C ALA A 213 3.78 12.00 2.19
N LEU A 214 2.55 11.51 2.06
CA LEU A 214 2.01 11.07 0.79
C LEU A 214 1.87 12.23 -0.21
N ASN A 215 1.47 13.42 0.25
CA ASN A 215 1.41 14.60 -0.60
C ASN A 215 2.79 15.04 -1.07
N SER A 216 3.79 15.03 -0.18
CA SER A 216 5.20 15.31 -0.52
C SER A 216 5.72 14.32 -1.56
N TYR A 217 5.43 13.03 -1.38
CA TYR A 217 5.75 11.98 -2.35
C TYR A 217 5.14 12.25 -3.72
N HIS A 218 3.83 12.52 -3.81
CA HIS A 218 3.18 12.78 -5.10
C HIS A 218 3.71 14.02 -5.81
N LYS A 219 4.02 15.09 -5.07
CA LYS A 219 4.66 16.28 -5.63
C LYS A 219 6.04 15.96 -6.17
N CYS A 220 6.82 15.17 -5.43
CA CYS A 220 8.16 14.76 -5.80
C CYS A 220 8.15 13.90 -7.08
N VAL A 221 7.23 12.94 -7.19
CA VAL A 221 7.06 12.11 -8.40
C VAL A 221 6.51 12.89 -9.59
N GLY A 222 5.61 13.87 -9.34
CA GLY A 222 5.20 14.85 -10.34
C GLY A 222 4.20 14.40 -11.40
N GLY A 223 3.68 13.19 -11.31
CA GLY A 223 2.76 12.70 -12.32
C GLY A 223 2.13 11.36 -11.98
N PRO A 224 1.20 10.91 -12.82
CA PRO A 224 0.56 9.62 -12.63
C PRO A 224 1.57 8.50 -12.89
N VAL A 225 1.57 7.53 -11.99
CA VAL A 225 2.26 6.25 -12.13
C VAL A 225 1.28 5.13 -11.80
N GLN A 226 1.42 3.97 -12.45
CA GLN A 226 0.50 2.84 -12.34
C GLN A 226 0.36 2.32 -10.91
N ASN A 227 1.41 2.46 -10.09
CA ASN A 227 1.38 2.12 -8.66
C ASN A 227 1.50 3.36 -7.79
N GLN A 228 0.55 4.27 -7.99
CA GLN A 228 0.44 5.44 -7.15
C GLN A 228 0.12 5.02 -5.73
N LEU A 229 1.04 5.32 -4.79
CA LEU A 229 0.75 5.18 -3.37
C LEU A 229 -0.51 5.99 -3.05
N ASN A 230 -1.37 5.46 -2.19
CA ASN A 230 -2.54 6.19 -1.71
C ASN A 230 -2.69 5.92 -0.21
N LEU A 231 -3.46 6.76 0.47
CA LEU A 231 -3.57 6.68 1.93
C LEU A 231 -4.12 5.33 2.39
N GLU A 232 -5.07 4.78 1.64
CA GLU A 232 -5.70 3.48 1.90
C GLU A 232 -4.67 2.34 1.91
N ASP A 233 -3.89 2.21 0.84
CA ASP A 233 -2.90 1.16 0.70
C ASP A 233 -1.81 1.25 1.76
N VAL A 234 -1.34 2.47 2.04
CA VAL A 234 -0.32 2.72 3.06
C VAL A 234 -0.85 2.32 4.44
N MET A 235 -2.05 2.78 4.83
CA MET A 235 -2.65 2.45 6.12
C MET A 235 -2.86 0.94 6.27
N ARG A 236 -3.41 0.28 5.25
CA ARG A 236 -3.62 -1.17 5.26
C ARG A 236 -2.32 -1.94 5.53
N LYS A 237 -1.25 -1.56 4.86
CA LYS A 237 0.04 -2.26 4.97
C LYS A 237 0.73 -1.97 6.30
N ILE A 238 0.58 -0.77 6.85
CA ILE A 238 1.03 -0.46 8.21
C ILE A 238 0.28 -1.33 9.24
N VAL A 239 -1.06 -1.39 9.16
CA VAL A 239 -1.87 -2.21 10.09
C VAL A 239 -1.48 -3.68 10.02
N HIS A 240 -1.29 -4.22 8.82
CA HIS A 240 -0.92 -5.62 8.63
C HIS A 240 0.49 -5.94 9.16
N VAL A 241 1.45 -5.03 9.04
CA VAL A 241 2.79 -5.21 9.63
C VAL A 241 2.67 -5.39 11.13
N TRP A 242 1.93 -4.53 11.82
CA TRP A 242 1.77 -4.61 13.28
C TRP A 242 1.05 -5.89 13.73
N GLY A 243 -0.04 -6.26 13.05
CA GLY A 243 -0.78 -7.50 13.33
C GLY A 243 -0.02 -8.79 13.03
N SER A 244 1.18 -8.72 12.45
CA SER A 244 2.04 -9.89 12.23
C SER A 244 3.14 -10.05 13.29
N ILE A 245 3.32 -9.05 14.15
CA ILE A 245 4.33 -9.04 15.22
C ILE A 245 3.78 -9.66 16.51
N TYR A 246 2.46 -9.67 16.67
CA TYR A 246 1.72 -10.18 17.83
C TYR A 246 0.86 -11.38 17.45
#